data_AF-A0A8C6WVB5-F1
#
_entry.id   AF-A0A8C6WVB5-F1
#
_cell.length_a   1.000
_cell.length_b   1.000
_cell.length_c   1.000
_cell.angle_alpha   90.00
_cell.angle_beta   90.00
_cell.angle_gamma   90.00
#
_symmetry.space_group_name_H-M   'P 1'
#
loop_
_entity.id
_entity.type
_entity.pdbx_description
1 polymer ?
#
loop_
_entity_poly.entity_id
_entity_poly.type
_entity_poly.pdbx_seq_one_letter_code
_entity_poly.pdbx_strand_id
1 'polypeptide(L)'
;MCSACLTPVYPMEKMVANKLILHRNCFCCKHCKKKLGIHNYSSLYGEIYCISHYQQLFKRKGNYDEGFGHKQHKDLEETPATKAG
;
A
#
# COMPACT_ATOMS: atom_id res chain seq x y z
N MET A 1 -10.02 -4.27 -19.10
CA MET A 1 -10.80 -3.35 -18.24
C MET A 1 -10.23 -3.41 -16.84
N CYS A 2 -10.16 -2.28 -16.13
CA CYS A 2 -9.57 -2.18 -14.79
C CYS A 2 -10.52 -2.77 -13.76
N SER A 3 -10.06 -3.71 -12.94
CA SER A 3 -10.91 -4.31 -11.90
C SER A 3 -11.27 -3.34 -10.76
N ALA A 4 -10.56 -2.22 -10.61
CA ALA A 4 -10.80 -1.25 -9.55
C ALA A 4 -11.73 -0.09 -9.94
N CYS A 5 -11.59 0.45 -11.16
CA CYS A 5 -12.37 1.59 -11.64
C CYS A 5 -13.27 1.29 -12.85
N LEU A 6 -13.22 0.05 -13.36
CA LEU A 6 -14.05 -0.43 -14.47
C LEU A 6 -13.85 0.31 -15.81
N THR A 7 -12.76 1.08 -15.95
CA THR A 7 -12.42 1.75 -17.22
C THR A 7 -11.44 0.93 -18.05
N PRO A 8 -11.35 1.13 -19.38
CA PRO A 8 -10.33 0.47 -20.21
C PRO A 8 -8.91 0.81 -19.72
N VAL A 9 -8.01 -0.18 -19.77
CA VAL A 9 -6.62 -0.02 -19.34
C VAL A 9 -5.75 -0.05 -20.59
N TYR A 10 -5.08 1.07 -20.86
CA TYR A 10 -4.14 1.17 -21.97
C TYR A 10 -2.82 0.45 -21.64
N PRO A 11 -2.08 -0.07 -22.64
CA PRO A 11 -0.83 -0.79 -22.43
C PRO A 11 0.19 -0.06 -21.54
N MET A 12 0.27 1.27 -21.64
CA MET A 12 1.17 2.12 -20.84
C MET A 12 0.89 2.01 -19.33
N GLU A 13 -0.38 2.00 -18.96
CA GLU A 13 -0.83 1.95 -17.57
C GLU A 13 -1.19 0.54 -17.09
N LYS A 14 -1.10 -0.45 -17.98
CA LYS A 14 -1.48 -1.83 -17.70
C LYS A 14 -0.59 -2.41 -16.62
N MET A 15 -1.24 -2.88 -15.57
CA MET A 15 -0.63 -3.67 -14.52
C MET A 15 -1.44 -4.95 -14.32
N VAL A 16 -0.73 -6.06 -14.16
CA VAL A 16 -1.33 -7.37 -13.94
C VAL A 16 -0.95 -7.86 -12.56
N ALA A 17 -1.94 -8.12 -11.72
CA ALA A 17 -1.75 -8.55 -10.33
C ALA A 17 -2.80 -9.62 -10.00
N ASN A 18 -2.37 -10.80 -9.57
CA ASN A 18 -3.24 -11.95 -9.28
C ASN A 18 -4.29 -12.23 -10.37
N LYS A 19 -3.87 -12.26 -11.65
CA LYS A 19 -4.73 -12.43 -12.84
C LYS A 19 -5.73 -11.28 -13.09
N LEU A 20 -5.71 -10.22 -12.30
CA LEU A 20 -6.50 -9.01 -12.50
C LEU A 20 -5.72 -8.01 -13.35
N ILE A 21 -6.44 -7.28 -14.21
CA ILE A 21 -5.91 -6.14 -14.97
C ILE A 21 -6.32 -4.87 -14.24
N LEU A 22 -5.34 -4.02 -13.94
CA LEU A 22 -5.51 -2.77 -13.18
C LEU A 22 -4.66 -1.67 -13.81
N HIS A 23 -5.01 -0.40 -13.58
CA HIS A 23 -4.07 0.69 -13.85
C HIS A 23 -2.97 0.71 -12.78
N ARG A 24 -1.76 1.14 -13.16
CA ARG A 24 -0.66 1.43 -12.21
C ARG A 24 -1.11 2.32 -11.05
N ASN A 25 -1.96 3.31 -11.31
CA ASN A 25 -2.46 4.24 -10.29
C ASN A 25 -3.66 3.69 -9.49
N CYS A 26 -4.40 2.73 -10.04
CA CYS A 26 -5.57 2.11 -9.39
C CYS A 26 -5.18 0.96 -8.44
N PHE A 27 -3.91 0.60 -8.40
CA PHE A 27 -3.41 -0.45 -7.51
C PHE A 27 -3.14 0.10 -6.11
N CYS A 28 -4.23 0.37 -5.43
CA CYS A 28 -4.26 0.90 -4.09
C CYS A 28 -5.20 0.08 -3.21
N CYS A 29 -4.97 0.13 -1.91
CA CYS A 29 -5.84 -0.55 -0.96
C CYS A 29 -7.26 0.04 -1.05
N LYS A 30 -8.29 -0.81 -1.17
CA LYS A 30 -9.70 -0.38 -1.21
C LYS A 30 -10.08 0.41 0.05
N HIS A 31 -9.57 -0.01 1.20
CA HIS A 31 -9.89 0.55 2.52
C HIS A 31 -9.21 1.91 2.76
N CYS A 32 -7.87 1.99 2.69
CA CYS A 32 -7.13 3.23 2.99
C CYS A 32 -6.63 4.02 1.78
N LYS A 33 -6.89 3.55 0.55
CA LYS A 33 -6.44 4.17 -0.70
C LYS A 33 -4.92 4.34 -0.85
N LYS A 34 -4.12 3.76 0.05
CA LYS A 34 -2.66 3.74 -0.04
C LYS A 34 -2.21 2.98 -1.29
N LYS A 35 -1.31 3.57 -2.07
CA LYS A 35 -0.65 2.89 -3.20
C LYS A 35 0.14 1.69 -2.69
N LEU A 36 -0.05 0.54 -3.33
CA LEU A 36 0.64 -0.70 -2.96
C LEU A 36 1.71 -1.05 -3.98
N GLY A 37 2.70 -1.82 -3.54
CA GLY A 37 3.67 -2.46 -4.42
C GLY A 37 3.26 -3.88 -4.73
N ILE A 38 3.77 -4.46 -5.81
CA ILE A 38 3.46 -5.83 -6.22
C ILE A 38 3.87 -6.88 -5.17
N HIS A 39 4.77 -6.51 -4.24
CA HIS A 39 5.23 -7.36 -3.15
C HIS A 39 4.43 -7.17 -1.83
N ASN A 40 3.57 -6.14 -1.73
CA ASN A 40 2.96 -5.72 -0.47
C ASN A 40 1.43 -5.54 -0.58
N TYR A 41 0.76 -6.52 -1.19
CA TYR A 41 -0.70 -6.51 -1.34
C TYR A 41 -1.32 -7.88 -1.11
N SER A 42 -2.62 -7.88 -0.86
CA SER A 42 -3.46 -9.07 -0.84
C SER A 42 -4.74 -8.76 -1.59
N SER A 43 -5.20 -9.68 -2.44
CA SER A 43 -6.40 -9.49 -3.25
C SER A 43 -7.50 -10.44 -2.82
N LEU A 44 -8.73 -9.93 -2.69
CA LEU A 44 -9.92 -10.71 -2.38
C LEU A 44 -11.07 -10.32 -3.32
N TYR A 45 -11.73 -11.29 -3.95
CA TYR A 45 -12.89 -11.06 -4.83
C TYR A 45 -12.70 -9.93 -5.87
N GLY A 46 -11.49 -9.78 -6.42
CA GLY A 46 -11.19 -8.73 -7.40
C GLY A 46 -10.78 -7.38 -6.80
N GLU A 47 -10.81 -7.24 -5.47
CA GLU A 47 -10.40 -6.04 -4.75
C GLU A 47 -9.00 -6.17 -4.17
N ILE A 48 -8.26 -5.06 -4.10
CA ILE A 48 -6.89 -5.00 -3.61
C ILE A 48 -6.86 -4.39 -2.21
N TYR A 49 -6.15 -5.02 -1.29
CA TYR A 49 -5.96 -4.57 0.09
C TYR A 49 -4.48 -4.58 0.46
N CYS A 50 -4.08 -3.71 1.38
CA CYS A 50 -2.80 -3.89 2.04
C CYS A 50 -2.89 -5.11 2.97
N ILE A 51 -1.75 -5.74 3.24
CA ILE A 51 -1.68 -6.95 4.07
C ILE A 51 -2.36 -6.73 5.44
N SER A 52 -2.16 -5.56 6.05
CA SER A 52 -2.81 -5.14 7.30
C SER A 52 -4.33 -5.17 7.21
N HIS A 53 -4.91 -4.41 6.27
CA HIS A 53 -6.37 -4.31 6.16
C HIS A 53 -6.98 -5.63 5.70
N TYR A 54 -6.29 -6.39 4.84
CA TYR A 54 -6.74 -7.72 4.47
C TYR A 54 -6.85 -8.62 5.72
N GLN A 55 -5.84 -8.61 6.58
CA GLN A 55 -5.84 -9.39 7.81
C GLN A 55 -6.89 -8.89 8.81
N GLN A 56 -6.99 -7.58 9.03
CA GLN A 56 -7.98 -6.99 9.95
C GLN A 56 -9.42 -7.26 9.52
N LEU A 57 -9.72 -7.20 8.22
CA LEU A 57 -11.08 -7.37 7.69
C LEU A 57 -11.45 -8.84 7.51
N PHE A 58 -10.51 -9.69 7.09
CA PHE A 58 -10.81 -11.06 6.62
C PHE A 58 -10.16 -12.18 7.43
N LYS A 59 -9.14 -11.93 8.27
CA LYS A 59 -8.66 -12.93 9.22
C LYS A 59 -9.39 -12.76 10.55
N ARG A 60 -10.08 -13.81 10.98
CA ARG A 60 -10.75 -13.87 12.29
C ARG A 60 -9.69 -13.90 13.40
N LYS A 61 -9.41 -12.73 13.97
CA LYS A 61 -8.75 -12.46 15.27
C LYS A 61 -7.47 -13.26 15.58
N GLY A 62 -6.33 -12.66 15.22
CA GLY A 62 -5.02 -12.89 15.86
C GLY A 62 -4.36 -11.54 16.07
N ASN A 63 -3.73 -11.31 17.22
CA ASN A 63 -3.13 -10.04 17.64
C ASN A 63 -2.16 -9.46 16.58
N TYR A 64 -2.44 -8.27 16.03
CA TYR A 64 -1.65 -7.59 14.99
C TYR A 64 -1.24 -6.17 15.42
N ASP A 65 -0.73 -6.00 16.65
CA ASP A 65 -0.35 -4.69 17.18
C ASP A 65 1.09 -4.24 16.88
N GLU A 66 2.01 -5.11 16.41
CA GLU A 66 3.45 -4.80 16.50
C GLU A 66 4.25 -4.80 15.18
N GLY A 67 3.76 -4.23 14.07
CA GLY A 67 4.55 -4.35 12.83
C GLY A 67 4.36 -3.37 11.70
N PHE A 68 3.54 -2.32 11.83
CA PHE A 68 3.47 -1.31 10.79
C PHE A 68 4.49 -0.22 11.03
N GLY A 69 5.65 -0.38 10.38
CA GLY A 69 6.71 0.60 10.29
C GLY A 69 6.17 1.97 9.90
N HIS A 70 5.89 2.78 10.91
CA HIS A 70 5.99 4.22 10.81
C HIS A 70 7.45 4.49 10.49
N LYS A 71 7.71 4.82 9.23
CA LYS A 71 8.93 5.53 8.85
C LYS A 71 8.84 6.85 9.61
N GLN A 72 9.36 6.86 10.83
CA GLN A 72 9.61 8.09 11.58
C GLN A 72 10.49 8.91 10.63
N HIS A 73 9.91 9.98 10.08
CA HIS A 73 10.71 11.09 9.63
C HIS A 73 11.49 11.52 10.88
N LYS A 74 12.69 10.98 11.06
CA LYS A 74 13.69 11.62 11.91
C LYS A 74 14.13 12.83 11.11
N ASP A 75 13.75 13.96 11.67
CA ASP A 75 14.16 15.32 11.35
C ASP A 75 15.63 15.35 10.91
N LEU A 76 15.84 15.64 9.62
CA LEU A 76 17.05 16.32 9.17
C LEU A 76 16.68 17.80 9.26
N GLU A 77 17.24 18.52 10.23
CA GLU A 77 18.05 19.72 9.98
C GLU A 77 18.95 19.94 11.20
N GLU A 78 20.23 19.68 10.98
CA GLU A 78 21.34 19.98 11.87
C GLU A 78 21.57 21.50 11.85
N THR A 79 21.55 22.16 13.01
CA THR A 79 22.19 23.47 13.19
C THR A 79 23.24 23.38 14.29
N PRO A 80 24.50 23.76 14.04
CA PRO A 80 25.62 23.53 14.96
C PRO A 80 25.67 24.64 16.02
N ALA A 81 25.56 24.28 17.29
CA ALA A 81 25.87 25.17 18.41
C ALA A 81 27.15 24.69 19.12
N THR A 82 28.25 25.28 18.67
CA THR A 82 29.38 25.81 19.44
C THR A 82 30.05 24.92 20.50
N LYS A 83 31.33 24.60 20.24
CA LYS A 83 32.28 23.97 21.17
C LYS A 83 32.78 24.93 22.27
N ALA A 84 33.00 24.33 23.44
CA ALA A 84 34.15 24.47 24.35
C ALA A 84 34.35 25.76 25.16
N GLY A 85 34.71 25.57 26.43
CA GLY A 85 35.39 26.54 27.28
C GLY A 85 34.88 26.56 28.69
#